data_AF-A0A174BDC5-F1
#
_entry.id   AF-A0A174BDC5-F1
#
_cell.length_a   1.000
_cell.length_b   1.000
_cell.length_c   1.000
_cell.angle_alpha   90.00
_cell.angle_beta   90.00
_cell.angle_gamma   90.00
#
_symmetry.space_group_name_H-M   'P 1'
#
loop_
_entity.id
_entity.type
_entity.pdbx_description
1 polymer ?
#
loop_
_entity_poly.entity_id
_entity_poly.type
_entity_poly.pdbx_seq_one_letter_code
_entity_poly.pdbx_strand_id
1 'polypeptide(L)'
;MGMRPNYHISPKHGFLNDPNGLAQFQGKYHVFYQWLPDVVPQGNKIWRHCVSEDLIHWSDQGCGLKPEEWYEKNGCYSGSGITEGDSYYLFYTGNVRDSEGGRETYQCLASSSDGVNFHKEGPVVYLPEGYTPHFRDPKVWKKNGR
;
A
#
# COMPACT_ATOMS: atom_id res chain seq x y z
N MET A 1 -24.02 -18.16 -11.45
CA MET A 1 -22.60 -18.46 -11.15
C MET A 1 -21.85 -17.14 -11.23
N GLY A 2 -21.21 -16.67 -10.15
CA GLY A 2 -20.55 -15.36 -10.13
C GLY A 2 -19.24 -15.36 -10.92
N MET A 3 -18.84 -14.21 -11.48
CA MET A 3 -17.58 -14.04 -12.23
C MET A 3 -16.34 -13.85 -11.34
N ARG A 4 -16.43 -14.16 -10.03
CA ARG A 4 -15.32 -13.95 -9.10
C ARG A 4 -14.28 -15.07 -9.27
N PRO A 5 -12.98 -14.76 -9.45
CA PRO A 5 -11.92 -15.77 -9.52
C PRO A 5 -11.81 -16.58 -8.22
N ASN A 6 -11.64 -17.90 -8.35
CA ASN A 6 -11.50 -18.81 -7.20
C ASN A 6 -10.04 -19.12 -6.82
N TYR A 7 -9.10 -18.91 -7.75
CA TYR A 7 -7.68 -19.26 -7.58
C TYR A 7 -6.74 -18.04 -7.62
N HIS A 8 -7.29 -16.83 -7.63
CA HIS A 8 -6.53 -15.59 -7.65
C HIS A 8 -6.99 -14.70 -6.50
N ILE A 9 -6.07 -13.87 -5.99
CA ILE A 9 -6.41 -12.82 -5.02
C ILE A 9 -7.50 -11.94 -5.65
N SER A 10 -8.65 -11.89 -4.99
CA SER A 10 -9.78 -11.03 -5.37
C SER A 10 -10.56 -10.65 -4.12
N PRO A 11 -10.99 -9.39 -3.98
CA PRO A 11 -11.73 -8.98 -2.80
C PRO A 11 -13.12 -9.65 -2.83
N LYS A 12 -13.73 -9.80 -1.66
CA LYS A 12 -15.12 -10.31 -1.56
C LYS A 12 -16.13 -9.33 -2.19
N HIS A 13 -15.80 -8.04 -2.19
CA HIS A 13 -16.59 -6.94 -2.74
C HIS A 13 -15.69 -5.72 -3.00
N GLY A 14 -16.22 -4.73 -3.72
CA GLY A 14 -15.49 -3.51 -4.03
C GLY A 14 -14.56 -3.66 -5.24
N PHE A 15 -13.67 -2.69 -5.40
CA PHE A 15 -12.72 -2.63 -6.51
C PHE A 15 -11.30 -2.91 -6.03
N LEU A 16 -10.58 -3.75 -6.77
CA LEU A 16 -9.16 -4.04 -6.58
C LEU A 16 -8.39 -3.49 -7.78
N ASN A 17 -7.25 -2.85 -7.52
CA ASN A 17 -6.29 -2.49 -8.56
C ASN A 17 -4.85 -2.90 -8.19
N ASP A 18 -3.95 -1.95 -8.00
CA ASP A 18 -2.50 -2.18 -8.02
C ASP A 18 -2.07 -3.16 -6.92
N PRO A 19 -1.19 -4.13 -7.22
CA PRO A 19 -0.48 -4.89 -6.20
C PRO A 19 0.56 -3.99 -5.53
N ASN A 20 0.75 -4.20 -4.23
CA ASN A 20 1.50 -3.30 -3.36
C ASN A 20 2.29 -4.10 -2.32
N GLY A 21 3.35 -3.49 -1.80
CA GLY A 21 4.05 -3.99 -0.62
C GLY A 21 4.76 -5.34 -0.78
N LEU A 22 4.71 -6.03 -1.94
CA LEU A 22 5.18 -7.41 -2.09
C LEU A 22 6.57 -7.65 -1.50
N ALA A 23 6.66 -8.53 -0.50
CA ALA A 23 7.91 -8.95 0.13
C ALA A 23 7.76 -10.33 0.79
N GLN A 24 8.89 -10.98 1.09
CA GLN A 24 8.91 -12.11 2.01
C GLN A 24 9.41 -11.62 3.38
N PHE A 25 8.67 -11.87 4.45
CA PHE A 25 9.02 -11.52 5.82
C PHE A 25 8.74 -12.70 6.75
N GLN A 26 9.70 -13.04 7.61
CA GLN A 26 9.57 -14.13 8.59
C GLN A 26 9.03 -15.46 7.99
N GLY A 27 9.53 -15.82 6.81
CA GLY A 27 9.15 -17.07 6.12
C GLY A 27 7.79 -17.04 5.40
N LYS A 28 7.09 -15.91 5.40
CA LYS A 28 5.81 -15.73 4.69
C LYS A 28 5.92 -14.70 3.59
N TYR A 29 5.16 -14.88 2.52
CA TYR A 29 4.98 -13.90 1.45
C TYR A 29 3.82 -12.98 1.81
N HIS A 30 4.08 -11.68 1.79
CA HIS A 30 3.10 -10.63 2.04
C HIS A 30 2.82 -9.92 0.73
N VAL A 31 1.54 -9.76 0.39
CA VAL A 31 1.10 -8.89 -0.70
C VAL A 31 -0.03 -8.02 -0.23
N PHE A 32 -0.04 -6.78 -0.70
CA PHE A 32 -1.14 -5.87 -0.50
C PHE A 32 -1.77 -5.58 -1.86
N TYR A 33 -3.01 -5.14 -1.86
CA TYR A 33 -3.62 -4.54 -3.04
C TYR A 33 -4.39 -3.29 -2.66
N GLN A 34 -4.45 -2.32 -3.57
CA GLN A 34 -5.35 -1.19 -3.40
C GLN A 34 -6.79 -1.68 -3.51
N TRP A 35 -7.57 -1.34 -2.49
CA TRP A 35 -8.95 -1.75 -2.33
C TRP A 35 -9.82 -0.52 -2.07
N LEU A 36 -10.89 -0.40 -2.85
CA LEU A 36 -11.99 0.53 -2.60
C LEU A 36 -13.23 -0.30 -2.25
N PRO A 37 -13.65 -0.34 -0.97
CA PRO A 37 -14.83 -1.10 -0.56
C PRO A 37 -16.09 -0.60 -1.26
N ASP A 38 -16.25 0.72 -1.30
CA ASP A 38 -17.33 1.42 -1.98
C ASP A 38 -16.81 1.97 -3.30
N VAL A 39 -17.36 1.49 -4.42
CA VAL A 39 -16.98 1.92 -5.78
C VAL A 39 -17.67 3.27 -6.07
N VAL A 40 -17.23 4.31 -5.37
CA VAL A 40 -17.66 5.69 -5.58
C VAL A 40 -16.51 6.51 -6.19
N PRO A 41 -16.80 7.57 -6.98
CA PRO A 41 -15.75 8.31 -7.70
C PRO A 41 -14.67 8.93 -6.79
N GLN A 42 -14.96 9.09 -5.49
CA GLN A 42 -14.07 9.66 -4.47
C GLN A 42 -13.65 8.65 -3.39
N GLY A 43 -13.78 7.34 -3.63
CA GLY A 43 -13.43 6.33 -2.64
C GLY A 43 -11.95 6.43 -2.24
N ASN A 44 -11.67 6.53 -0.94
CA ASN A 44 -10.29 6.56 -0.48
C ASN A 44 -9.66 5.17 -0.63
N LYS A 45 -8.48 5.13 -1.26
CA LYS A 45 -7.75 3.88 -1.46
C LYS A 45 -7.16 3.37 -0.15
N ILE A 46 -7.41 2.10 0.14
CA ILE A 46 -6.92 1.35 1.31
C ILE A 46 -6.02 0.22 0.80
N TRP A 47 -4.98 -0.14 1.54
CA TRP A 47 -4.23 -1.38 1.25
C TRP A 47 -4.86 -2.55 2.00
N ARG A 48 -5.38 -3.54 1.27
CA ARG A 48 -5.82 -4.81 1.84
C ARG A 48 -4.67 -5.82 1.80
N HIS A 49 -4.45 -6.54 2.89
CA HIS A 49 -3.29 -7.41 3.10
C HIS A 49 -3.65 -8.88 2.90
N CYS A 50 -2.82 -9.60 2.17
CA CYS A 50 -2.88 -11.05 2.03
C CYS A 50 -1.51 -11.66 2.32
N VAL A 51 -1.52 -12.82 2.96
CA VAL A 51 -0.30 -13.57 3.32
C VAL A 51 -0.37 -14.99 2.78
N SER A 52 0.76 -15.51 2.34
CA SER A 52 0.90 -16.87 1.82
C SER A 52 2.21 -17.50 2.26
N GLU A 53 2.25 -18.83 2.37
CA GLU A 53 3.47 -19.60 2.62
C GLU A 53 4.07 -20.16 1.32
N ASP A 54 3.30 -20.22 0.23
CA ASP A 54 3.65 -20.93 -1.01
C ASP A 54 3.36 -20.17 -2.30
N LEU A 55 2.93 -18.90 -2.20
CA LEU A 55 2.49 -18.03 -3.30
C LEU A 55 1.22 -18.50 -4.05
N ILE A 56 0.59 -19.59 -3.61
CA ILE A 56 -0.59 -20.18 -4.23
C ILE A 56 -1.81 -20.00 -3.32
N HIS A 57 -1.68 -20.34 -2.04
CA HIS A 57 -2.75 -20.26 -1.05
C HIS A 57 -2.60 -18.98 -0.23
N TRP A 58 -3.60 -18.10 -0.32
CA TRP A 58 -3.57 -16.77 0.28
C TRP A 58 -4.63 -16.62 1.37
N SER A 59 -4.21 -16.04 2.51
CA SER A 59 -5.08 -15.69 3.64
C SER A 59 -5.23 -14.17 3.74
N ASP A 60 -6.47 -13.67 3.70
CA ASP A 60 -6.80 -12.25 3.89
C ASP A 60 -6.59 -11.85 5.36
N GLN A 61 -5.71 -10.88 5.60
CA GLN A 61 -5.38 -10.36 6.94
C GLN A 61 -6.15 -9.08 7.28
N GLY A 62 -7.03 -8.59 6.39
CA GLY A 62 -7.75 -7.35 6.59
C GLY A 62 -7.02 -6.13 6.00
N CYS A 63 -7.32 -4.95 6.53
CA CYS A 63 -6.74 -3.70 6.05
C CYS A 63 -5.37 -3.47 6.70
N GLY A 64 -4.32 -3.33 5.88
CA GLY A 64 -2.97 -3.03 6.34
C GLY A 64 -2.70 -1.53 6.48
N LEU A 65 -3.07 -0.73 5.48
CA LEU A 65 -2.96 0.75 5.52
C LEU A 65 -4.30 1.38 5.16
N LYS A 66 -4.73 2.35 5.96
CA LYS A 66 -5.97 3.14 5.77
C LYS A 66 -5.64 4.63 5.79
N PRO A 67 -6.40 5.49 5.10
CA PRO A 67 -6.23 6.93 5.11
C PRO A 67 -6.67 7.55 6.44
N GLU A 68 -5.79 7.55 7.44
CA GLU A 68 -6.13 8.03 8.80
C GLU A 68 -5.36 9.30 9.16
N GLU A 69 -4.32 9.61 8.39
CA GLU A 69 -3.42 10.74 8.64
C GLU A 69 -3.59 11.84 7.60
N TRP A 70 -3.18 13.07 7.96
CA TRP A 70 -3.39 14.25 7.13
C TRP A 70 -2.76 14.14 5.73
N TYR A 71 -1.60 13.49 5.63
CA TYR A 71 -0.80 13.34 4.40
C TYR A 71 -1.36 12.30 3.43
N GLU A 72 -2.37 11.53 3.85
CA GLU A 72 -3.01 10.47 3.06
C GLU A 72 -4.54 10.51 3.19
N LYS A 73 -5.11 11.63 3.65
CA LYS A 73 -6.54 11.76 3.94
C LYS A 73 -7.45 11.44 2.74
N ASN A 74 -6.90 11.46 1.51
CA ASN A 74 -7.59 11.10 0.28
C ASN A 74 -7.05 9.80 -0.36
N GLY A 75 -6.36 8.95 0.41
CA GLY A 75 -5.99 7.59 0.04
C GLY A 75 -4.50 7.26 0.22
N CYS A 76 -4.26 6.02 0.63
CA CYS A 76 -2.96 5.37 0.59
C CYS A 76 -2.72 4.88 -0.85
N TYR A 77 -1.96 5.65 -1.62
CA TYR A 77 -1.59 5.33 -2.99
C TYR A 77 -0.53 4.21 -3.05
N SER A 78 -0.09 3.84 -4.26
CA SER A 78 0.67 2.61 -4.46
C SER A 78 2.10 2.75 -3.96
N GLY A 79 2.80 1.63 -3.84
CA GLY A 79 4.08 1.55 -3.16
C GLY A 79 4.66 0.14 -3.08
N SER A 80 5.78 0.03 -2.39
CA SER A 80 6.58 -1.19 -2.30
C SER A 80 6.90 -1.56 -0.86
N GLY A 81 7.26 -2.82 -0.67
CA GLY A 81 7.72 -3.35 0.60
C GLY A 81 9.18 -3.79 0.51
N ILE A 82 9.89 -3.65 1.62
CA ILE A 82 11.25 -4.18 1.79
C ILE A 82 11.44 -4.65 3.22
N THR A 83 12.15 -5.75 3.38
CA THR A 83 12.52 -6.30 4.70
C THR A 83 14.00 -6.07 4.96
N GLU A 84 14.34 -5.61 6.15
CA GLU A 84 15.71 -5.41 6.60
C GLU A 84 15.80 -5.76 8.08
N GLY A 85 16.64 -6.73 8.43
CA GLY A 85 16.67 -7.31 9.78
C GLY A 85 15.32 -7.92 10.15
N ASP A 86 14.85 -7.59 11.35
CA ASP A 86 13.56 -8.04 11.90
C ASP A 86 12.40 -7.08 11.60
N SER A 87 12.59 -6.18 10.63
CA SER A 87 11.60 -5.18 10.27
C SER A 87 11.13 -5.32 8.84
N TYR A 88 9.82 -5.10 8.66
CA TYR A 88 9.17 -4.96 7.37
C TYR A 88 8.74 -3.51 7.17
N TYR A 89 9.27 -2.87 6.14
CA TYR A 89 8.97 -1.50 5.78
C TYR A 89 8.08 -1.45 4.55
N LEU A 90 7.04 -0.61 4.62
CA LEU A 90 6.21 -0.23 3.48
C LEU A 90 6.48 1.22 3.12
N PHE A 91 6.85 1.44 1.88
CA PHE A 91 6.93 2.77 1.28
C PHE A 91 5.73 2.94 0.37
N TYR A 92 4.97 4.02 0.54
CA TYR A 92 3.75 4.27 -0.21
C TYR A 92 3.57 5.75 -0.46
N THR A 93 2.67 6.12 -1.36
CA THR A 93 2.33 7.53 -1.57
C THR A 93 1.11 7.92 -0.74
N GLY A 94 1.22 8.92 0.12
CA GLY A 94 0.08 9.62 0.68
C GLY A 94 -0.52 10.58 -0.36
N ASN A 95 -1.83 10.50 -0.59
CA ASN A 95 -2.55 11.39 -1.51
C ASN A 95 -3.45 12.35 -0.74
N VAL A 96 -3.31 13.63 -1.06
CA VAL A 96 -4.14 14.73 -0.55
C VAL A 96 -4.78 15.46 -1.71
N ARG A 97 -6.07 15.77 -1.58
CA ARG A 97 -6.85 16.58 -2.49
C ARG A 97 -7.43 17.78 -1.75
N ASP A 98 -7.46 18.92 -2.44
CA ASP A 98 -8.25 20.07 -2.04
C ASP A 98 -9.63 20.07 -2.71
N SER A 99 -10.47 21.03 -2.33
CA SER A 99 -11.82 21.20 -2.87
C SER A 99 -11.87 21.66 -4.33
N GLU A 100 -10.79 22.22 -4.85
CA GLU A 100 -10.68 22.74 -6.21
C GLU A 100 -10.10 21.69 -7.18
N GLY A 101 -9.79 20.49 -6.67
CA GLY A 101 -9.27 19.37 -7.45
C GLY A 101 -7.74 19.31 -7.50
N GLY A 102 -7.06 20.23 -6.84
CA GLY A 102 -5.61 20.19 -6.65
C GLY A 102 -5.17 18.96 -5.87
N ARG A 103 -3.87 18.66 -5.99
CA ARG A 103 -3.28 17.43 -5.48
C ARG A 103 -1.94 17.73 -4.83
N GLU A 104 -1.72 17.09 -3.70
CA GLU A 104 -0.41 16.96 -3.08
C GLU A 104 -0.11 15.47 -2.88
N THR A 105 1.16 15.11 -2.98
CA THR A 105 1.63 13.73 -2.85
C THR A 105 2.87 13.66 -1.98
N TYR A 106 2.88 12.72 -1.05
CA TYR A 106 3.93 12.53 -0.05
C TYR A 106 4.44 11.09 -0.14
N GLN A 107 5.76 10.85 -0.16
CA GLN A 107 6.26 9.48 -0.07
C GLN A 107 6.43 9.15 1.41
N CYS A 108 5.63 8.21 1.88
CA CYS A 108 5.45 7.88 3.28
C CYS A 108 6.11 6.55 3.62
N LEU A 109 6.44 6.38 4.89
CA LEU A 109 6.98 5.16 5.47
C LEU A 109 6.00 4.59 6.50
N ALA A 110 5.84 3.28 6.50
CA ALA A 110 5.28 2.51 7.60
C ALA A 110 6.19 1.33 7.94
N SER A 111 6.25 0.94 9.21
CA SER A 111 7.12 -0.11 9.73
C SER A 111 6.30 -1.17 10.49
N SER A 112 6.75 -2.42 10.47
CA SER A 112 6.15 -3.52 11.22
C SER A 112 7.23 -4.49 11.68
N SER A 113 7.09 -5.01 12.90
CA SER A 113 7.94 -6.06 13.46
C SER A 113 7.29 -7.46 13.40
N ASP A 114 5.99 -7.53 13.15
CA ASP A 114 5.21 -8.78 13.08
C ASP A 114 4.61 -9.06 11.69
N GLY A 115 4.78 -8.12 10.76
CA GLY A 115 4.32 -8.20 9.38
C GLY A 115 2.81 -8.08 9.19
N VAL A 116 2.05 -7.76 10.25
CA VAL A 116 0.59 -7.66 10.26
C VAL A 116 0.14 -6.27 10.73
N ASN A 117 0.74 -5.76 11.79
CA ASN A 117 0.45 -4.45 12.35
C ASN A 117 1.50 -3.44 11.88
N PHE A 118 1.07 -2.40 11.18
CA PHE A 118 1.95 -1.38 10.62
C PHE A 118 1.80 -0.05 11.36
N HIS A 119 2.91 0.47 11.87
CA HIS A 119 3.01 1.83 12.39
C HIS A 119 3.39 2.79 11.27
N LYS A 120 2.64 3.88 11.09
CA LYS A 120 2.97 4.88 10.07
C LYS A 120 3.94 5.91 10.65
N GLU A 121 5.13 5.97 10.07
CA GLU A 121 6.17 6.95 10.41
C GLU A 121 5.91 8.32 9.74
N GLY A 122 5.11 8.34 8.67
CA GLY A 122 4.72 9.54 7.93
C GLY A 122 5.61 9.85 6.71
N PRO A 123 5.52 11.08 6.17
CA PRO A 123 6.26 11.50 4.97
C PRO A 123 7.77 11.51 5.19
N VAL A 124 8.51 10.82 4.33
CA VAL A 124 9.98 10.78 4.29
C VAL A 124 10.56 11.46 3.04
N VAL A 125 9.78 11.61 1.97
CA VAL A 125 10.14 12.39 0.78
C VAL A 125 8.98 13.28 0.35
N TYR A 126 9.26 14.57 0.19
CA TYR A 126 8.31 15.58 -0.26
C TYR A 126 8.46 15.85 -1.77
N LEU A 127 7.45 16.46 -2.37
CA LEU A 127 7.48 16.85 -3.79
C LEU A 127 8.70 17.76 -4.06
N PRO A 128 9.63 17.38 -4.95
CA PRO A 128 10.76 18.24 -5.28
C PRO A 128 10.33 19.44 -6.13
N GLU A 129 11.07 20.54 -6.00
CA GLU A 129 10.84 21.73 -6.82
C GLU A 129 10.94 21.41 -8.33
N GLY A 130 10.04 22.01 -9.12
CA GLY A 130 9.99 21.81 -10.56
C GLY A 130 9.21 20.58 -11.04
N TYR A 131 8.69 19.74 -10.13
CA TYR A 131 7.87 18.58 -10.48
C TYR A 131 6.38 18.82 -10.24
N THR A 132 5.55 18.13 -11.02
CA THR A 132 4.10 18.12 -10.79
C THR A 132 3.74 17.18 -9.64
N PRO A 133 2.55 17.33 -9.02
CA PRO A 133 2.03 16.39 -8.02
C PRO A 133 1.76 14.96 -8.52
N HIS A 134 2.11 14.63 -9.77
CA HIS A 134 2.17 13.25 -10.24
C HIS A 134 3.47 12.57 -9.80
N PHE A 135 3.81 12.67 -8.52
CA PHE A 135 5.02 12.16 -7.89
C PHE A 135 4.65 11.06 -6.88
N ARG A 136 4.76 9.79 -7.29
CA ARG A 136 4.14 8.67 -6.59
C ARG A 136 4.77 7.32 -6.92
N ASP A 137 4.28 6.29 -6.25
CA ASP A 137 4.53 4.86 -6.49
C ASP A 137 6.00 4.46 -6.21
N PRO A 138 6.52 4.68 -4.97
CA PRO A 138 7.93 4.48 -4.65
C PRO A 138 8.33 3.00 -4.67
N LYS A 139 9.50 2.72 -5.26
CA LYS A 139 10.20 1.44 -5.15
C LYS A 139 11.50 1.61 -4.37
N VAL A 140 11.64 0.92 -3.25
CA VAL A 140 12.87 0.85 -2.47
C VAL A 140 13.50 -0.53 -2.63
N TRP A 141 14.83 -0.59 -2.79
CA TRP A 141 15.59 -1.83 -2.86
C TRP A 141 17.01 -1.58 -2.35
N LYS A 142 17.64 -2.63 -1.86
CA LYS A 142 19.04 -2.61 -1.44
C LYS A 142 19.93 -3.09 -2.58
N LYS A 143 21.00 -2.35 -2.89
CA LYS A 143 22.02 -2.73 -3.88
C LYS A 143 23.39 -2.27 -3.40
N ASN A 144 24.36 -3.19 -3.37
CA ASN A 144 25.74 -2.90 -2.97
C ASN A 144 25.84 -2.25 -1.56
N GLY A 145 25.01 -2.73 -0.62
CA GLY A 145 25.00 -2.24 0.76
C GLY A 145 24.36 -0.87 0.96
N ARG A 146 23.59 -0.37 -0.02
CA ARG A 146 22.84 0.89 0.03
C ARG A 146 21.40 0.69 -0.39
#